data_AF-A0AAD8BYA2-F1
#
_entry.id   AF-A0AAD8BYA2-F1
#
_cell.length_a   1.000
_cell.length_b   1.000
_cell.length_c   1.000
_cell.angle_alpha   90.00
_cell.angle_beta   90.00
_cell.angle_gamma   90.00
#
_symmetry.space_group_name_H-M   'P 1'
#
loop_
_entity.id
_entity.type
_entity.pdbx_description
1 polymer ?
#
loop_
_entity_poly.entity_id
_entity_poly.type
_entity_poly.pdbx_seq_one_letter_code
_entity_poly.pdbx_strand_id
1 'polypeptide(L)'
;MVAIFEWWYFKKYGTSFIEQVSLNHISPLLGGGDTTSENGTASTTNGAASTNGGGTISNGGLENGTRLTSHQSTLPECKVWRNPLNLFRGSEYQRFNWATGKEPLTYYDMNLSAQDHQTYFTCEADTGKPEYEIMQMAWRERNPQSRIKAAHNALEKNPECATAMVLLAEEEATTVLECEKLFKQAYKAAEGSYRKSQSTQHQNSTQEALHRRDMNVLVYIKRRLAMCSRKLGRTREAVKMMRDLLKESPVMNFNIHENLIEALLELQAYADVQAVLARFD
;
A
#
# COMPACT_ATOMS: atom_id res chain seq x y z
N MET A 1 5.97 -38.09 2.43
CA MET A 1 6.95 -38.58 1.44
C MET A 1 8.36 -38.03 1.67
N VAL A 2 8.54 -36.71 1.84
CA VAL A 2 9.86 -36.08 2.05
C VAL A 2 10.64 -36.67 3.23
N ALA A 3 10.02 -36.86 4.39
CA ALA A 3 10.71 -37.37 5.60
C ALA A 3 11.26 -38.81 5.48
N ILE A 4 10.64 -39.66 4.67
CA ILE A 4 11.09 -41.05 4.46
C ILE A 4 12.31 -41.07 3.52
N PHE A 5 12.29 -40.20 2.51
CA PHE A 5 13.41 -40.02 1.59
C PHE A 5 14.63 -39.39 2.30
N GLU A 6 14.40 -38.35 3.12
CA GLU A 6 15.41 -37.69 3.96
C GLU A 6 16.16 -38.70 4.84
N TRP A 7 15.40 -39.59 5.51
CA TRP A 7 15.95 -40.59 6.41
C TRP A 7 16.78 -41.66 5.66
N TRP A 8 16.31 -42.12 4.51
CA TRP A 8 17.07 -43.05 3.67
C TRP A 8 18.36 -42.43 3.14
N TYR A 9 18.29 -41.17 2.68
CA TYR A 9 19.44 -40.44 2.15
C TYR A 9 20.52 -40.24 3.21
N PHE A 10 20.12 -39.77 4.40
CA PHE A 10 21.03 -39.58 5.52
C PHE A 10 21.74 -40.87 5.92
N LYS A 11 21.01 -41.99 5.99
CA LYS A 11 21.58 -43.30 6.33
C LYS A 11 22.63 -43.78 5.32
N LYS A 12 22.49 -43.38 4.05
CA LYS A 12 23.36 -43.83 2.96
C LYS A 12 24.59 -42.93 2.75
N TYR A 13 24.45 -41.62 2.96
CA TYR A 13 25.48 -40.64 2.62
C TYR A 13 26.06 -39.90 3.84
N GLY A 14 25.48 -40.08 5.03
CA GLY A 14 25.95 -39.47 6.27
C GLY A 14 25.69 -37.97 6.38
N THR A 15 25.02 -37.37 5.40
CA THR A 15 24.66 -35.94 5.34
C THR A 15 23.20 -35.79 4.95
N SER A 16 22.54 -34.72 5.41
CA SER A 16 21.14 -34.46 5.03
C SER A 16 21.05 -34.05 3.56
N PHE A 17 20.02 -34.51 2.87
CA PHE A 17 19.74 -34.09 1.50
C PHE A 17 19.46 -32.59 1.43
N ILE A 18 18.68 -32.06 2.39
CA ILE A 18 18.40 -30.63 2.50
C ILE A 18 19.69 -29.83 2.73
N GLU A 19 20.59 -30.34 3.56
CA GLU A 19 21.87 -29.68 3.86
C GLU A 19 22.77 -29.61 2.61
N GLN A 20 22.87 -30.71 1.85
CA GLN A 20 23.65 -30.76 0.61
C GLN A 20 23.09 -29.84 -0.47
N VAL A 21 21.76 -29.77 -0.61
CA VAL A 21 21.11 -28.86 -1.57
C VAL A 21 21.26 -27.40 -1.12
N SER A 22 21.18 -27.13 0.19
CA SER A 22 21.35 -25.78 0.75
C SER A 22 22.78 -25.25 0.54
N LEU A 23 23.80 -26.07 0.78
CA LEU A 23 25.19 -25.66 0.57
C LEU A 23 25.51 -25.39 -0.91
N ASN A 24 24.94 -26.19 -1.82
CA ASN A 24 25.24 -26.06 -3.26
C ASN A 24 24.43 -24.97 -3.96
N HIS A 25 23.20 -24.68 -3.51
CA HIS A 25 22.28 -23.79 -4.23
C HIS A 25 21.88 -22.53 -3.45
N ILE A 26 22.00 -22.53 -2.11
CA ILE A 26 21.60 -21.40 -1.27
C ILE A 26 22.84 -20.63 -0.78
N SER A 27 23.96 -21.30 -0.51
CA SER A 27 25.20 -20.67 -0.06
C SER A 27 25.76 -19.60 -1.02
N PRO A 28 25.72 -19.80 -2.36
CA PRO A 28 26.14 -18.75 -3.32
C PRO A 28 25.21 -17.53 -3.33
N LEU A 29 23.96 -17.68 -2.90
CA LEU A 29 22.94 -16.63 -2.92
C LEU A 29 22.98 -15.73 -1.67
N LEU A 30 23.57 -16.23 -0.57
CA LEU A 30 23.71 -15.54 0.71
C LEU A 30 25.07 -14.87 0.94
N GLY A 31 25.93 -14.82 -0.09
CA GLY A 31 27.20 -14.09 -0.03
C GLY A 31 28.26 -14.71 0.87
N GLY A 32 28.30 -16.04 1.00
CA GLY A 32 29.33 -16.76 1.76
C GLY A 32 30.48 -17.22 0.86
N GLY A 33 31.49 -16.37 0.69
CA GLY A 33 32.80 -16.77 0.14
C GLY A 33 33.71 -17.29 1.26
N ASP A 34 34.17 -18.54 1.08
CA ASP A 34 35.32 -19.25 1.63
C ASP A 34 35.85 -18.92 3.05
N THR A 35 35.74 -19.93 3.92
CA THR A 35 36.66 -20.12 5.04
C THR A 35 38.04 -20.58 4.53
N THR A 36 39.10 -19.78 4.74
CA THR A 36 40.30 -20.21 5.50
C THR A 36 41.32 -19.08 5.75
N SER A 37 41.77 -19.03 7.01
CA SER A 37 43.08 -18.57 7.53
C SER A 37 43.27 -17.10 7.97
N GLU A 38 43.26 -16.94 9.31
CA GLU A 38 44.12 -16.14 10.20
C GLU A 38 44.64 -14.77 9.74
N ASN A 39 44.31 -13.67 10.42
CA ASN A 39 44.98 -13.19 11.66
C ASN A 39 44.56 -11.73 12.00
N GLY A 40 44.34 -11.44 13.28
CA GLY A 40 44.72 -10.16 13.92
C GLY A 40 43.93 -8.85 13.70
N THR A 41 43.26 -8.45 14.79
CA THR A 41 43.23 -7.10 15.43
C THR A 41 42.11 -6.09 15.13
N ALA A 42 41.65 -5.50 16.25
CA ALA A 42 40.50 -4.63 16.48
C ALA A 42 40.56 -3.23 15.85
N SER A 43 39.38 -2.62 15.60
CA SER A 43 38.95 -1.38 16.29
C SER A 43 37.54 -0.93 15.89
N THR A 44 36.85 -0.39 16.90
CA THR A 44 35.64 0.45 16.93
C THR A 44 35.69 1.70 16.04
N THR A 45 34.55 2.17 15.51
CA THR A 45 33.89 3.46 15.87
C THR A 45 32.62 3.76 15.04
N ASN A 46 31.77 4.60 15.65
CA ASN A 46 30.47 5.16 15.26
C ASN A 46 30.45 5.99 13.96
N GLY A 47 29.25 6.21 13.42
CA GLY A 47 28.78 7.58 13.20
C GLY A 47 28.19 7.96 11.83
N ALA A 48 27.01 8.55 11.91
CA ALA A 48 26.56 9.76 11.21
C ALA A 48 25.79 9.66 9.88
N ALA A 49 24.67 10.39 9.93
CA ALA A 49 23.77 10.79 8.86
C ALA A 49 24.46 11.66 7.79
N SER A 50 23.92 11.65 6.58
CA SER A 50 23.99 12.83 5.71
C SER A 50 22.76 12.95 4.80
N THR A 51 22.22 14.15 4.90
CA THR A 51 21.18 14.85 4.16
C THR A 51 21.58 15.12 2.69
N ASN A 52 20.58 15.25 1.81
CA ASN A 52 20.42 16.21 0.67
C ASN A 52 19.17 15.76 -0.14
N GLY A 53 18.08 16.52 -0.37
CA GLY A 53 17.97 17.91 -0.85
C GLY A 53 18.32 17.92 -2.35
N GLY A 54 17.43 17.85 -3.35
CA GLY A 54 16.28 18.70 -3.70
C GLY A 54 16.44 19.17 -5.17
N GLY A 55 15.35 19.28 -5.96
CA GLY A 55 15.28 20.17 -7.14
C GLY A 55 15.19 19.60 -8.58
N THR A 56 13.96 19.54 -9.11
CA THR A 56 13.43 20.07 -10.40
C THR A 56 14.18 20.00 -11.77
N ILE A 57 13.55 19.24 -12.70
CA ILE A 57 13.00 19.56 -14.06
C ILE A 57 13.86 20.23 -15.20
N SER A 58 13.86 19.54 -16.36
CA SER A 58 13.79 19.97 -17.79
C SER A 58 15.02 20.00 -18.75
N ASN A 59 14.87 19.17 -19.80
CA ASN A 59 15.28 19.16 -21.22
C ASN A 59 16.38 20.08 -21.81
N GLY A 60 17.27 19.44 -22.59
CA GLY A 60 17.63 19.87 -23.96
C GLY A 60 19.13 19.93 -24.32
N GLY A 61 19.53 19.24 -25.40
CA GLY A 61 20.65 19.64 -26.28
C GLY A 61 21.97 18.85 -26.18
N LEU A 62 22.43 18.34 -27.33
CA LEU A 62 23.69 17.60 -27.55
C LEU A 62 24.96 18.49 -27.45
N GLU A 63 26.08 17.93 -26.96
CA GLU A 63 27.32 17.66 -27.73
C GLU A 63 28.53 17.28 -26.84
N ASN A 64 29.13 16.14 -27.20
CA ASN A 64 30.51 15.63 -27.06
C ASN A 64 31.49 16.21 -26.00
N GLY A 65 32.04 15.33 -25.15
CA GLY A 65 33.26 15.63 -24.39
C GLY A 65 33.64 14.62 -23.30
N THR A 66 34.47 13.64 -23.68
CA THR A 66 35.49 13.00 -22.83
C THR A 66 35.05 12.06 -21.70
N ARG A 67 35.27 10.76 -21.93
CA ARG A 67 35.24 9.65 -20.95
C ARG A 67 36.07 9.98 -19.70
N LEU A 68 35.40 10.07 -18.55
CA LEU A 68 35.95 9.60 -17.27
C LEU A 68 35.03 8.48 -16.78
N THR A 69 35.58 7.26 -16.77
CA THR A 69 34.94 6.07 -16.24
C THR A 69 34.85 6.18 -14.71
N SER A 70 33.80 6.83 -14.19
CA SER A 70 33.39 6.55 -12.82
C SER A 70 32.81 5.14 -12.80
N HIS A 71 33.37 4.26 -11.99
CA HIS A 71 32.73 3.01 -11.61
C HIS A 71 31.36 3.35 -11.01
N GLN A 72 30.34 3.37 -11.87
CA GLN A 72 28.97 3.41 -11.46
C GLN A 72 28.75 2.07 -10.78
N SER A 73 28.87 2.06 -9.46
CA SER A 73 28.25 1.03 -8.64
C SER A 73 26.78 1.11 -8.96
N THR A 74 26.34 0.34 -9.95
CA THR A 74 24.95 0.07 -10.24
C THR A 74 24.43 -0.60 -8.98
N LEU A 75 23.95 0.21 -8.04
CA LEU A 75 23.08 -0.28 -6.98
C LEU A 75 22.02 -1.11 -7.69
N PRO A 76 21.89 -2.41 -7.34
CA PRO A 76 20.82 -3.23 -7.92
C PRO A 76 19.52 -2.47 -7.76
N GLU A 77 18.76 -2.34 -8.85
CA GLU A 77 17.44 -1.73 -8.80
C GLU A 77 16.61 -2.55 -7.81
N CYS A 78 16.50 -2.06 -6.58
CA CYS A 78 15.71 -2.71 -5.55
C CYS A 78 14.27 -2.59 -6.01
N LYS A 79 13.68 -3.71 -6.44
CA LYS A 79 12.28 -3.76 -6.82
C LYS A 79 11.47 -3.41 -5.59
N VAL A 80 11.02 -2.17 -5.52
CA VAL A 80 10.18 -1.69 -4.42
C VAL A 80 8.79 -2.27 -4.63
N TRP A 81 8.46 -3.28 -3.84
CA TRP A 81 7.13 -3.86 -3.84
C TRP A 81 6.19 -2.96 -3.04
N ARG A 82 5.00 -2.70 -3.57
CA ARG A 82 3.95 -2.02 -2.80
C ARG A 82 3.66 -2.82 -1.55
N ASN A 83 3.39 -2.14 -0.45
CA ASN A 83 2.99 -2.78 0.79
C ASN A 83 1.69 -3.59 0.58
N PRO A 84 1.76 -4.93 0.60
CA PRO A 84 0.64 -5.77 0.19
C PRO A 84 -0.47 -5.78 1.25
N LEU A 85 -0.12 -5.52 2.52
CA LEU A 85 -1.07 -5.56 3.64
C LEU A 85 -1.97 -4.32 3.69
N ASN A 86 -1.45 -3.18 3.22
CA ASN A 86 -2.13 -1.88 3.18
C ASN A 86 -2.96 -1.62 4.48
N LEU A 87 -2.32 -1.81 5.64
CA LEU A 87 -2.96 -1.72 6.95
C LEU A 87 -3.54 -0.32 7.20
N PHE A 88 -4.48 -0.22 8.15
CA PHE A 88 -5.03 1.07 8.59
C PHE A 88 -3.97 1.88 9.34
N ARG A 89 -3.81 3.17 8.99
CA ARG A 89 -2.72 3.99 9.53
C ARG A 89 -2.84 4.25 11.02
N GLY A 90 -3.99 4.69 11.50
CA GLY A 90 -4.24 4.84 12.93
C GLY A 90 -4.35 3.49 13.62
N SER A 91 -5.31 2.67 13.19
CA SER A 91 -5.71 1.49 13.98
C SER A 91 -4.76 0.31 13.94
N GLU A 92 -3.74 0.33 13.09
CA GLU A 92 -2.75 -0.75 12.99
C GLU A 92 -1.32 -0.23 12.99
N TYR A 93 -0.94 0.65 12.04
CA TYR A 93 0.43 1.17 11.96
C TYR A 93 0.80 2.03 13.17
N GLN A 94 -0.07 2.95 13.59
CA GLN A 94 0.21 3.81 14.73
C GLN A 94 0.26 3.01 16.03
N ARG A 95 -0.58 1.98 16.18
CA ARG A 95 -0.47 1.04 17.31
C ARG A 95 0.85 0.28 17.31
N PHE A 96 1.32 -0.16 16.15
CA PHE A 96 2.65 -0.78 16.04
C PHE A 96 3.76 0.19 16.45
N ASN A 97 3.69 1.44 16.01
CA ASN A 97 4.64 2.47 16.41
C ASN A 97 4.60 2.69 17.93
N TRP A 98 3.42 2.88 18.53
CA TRP A 98 3.29 3.05 19.98
C TRP A 98 3.86 1.86 20.78
N ALA A 99 3.68 0.64 20.28
CA ALA A 99 4.17 -0.56 20.96
C ALA A 99 5.68 -0.77 20.81
N THR A 100 6.30 -0.30 19.72
CA THR A 100 7.68 -0.66 19.35
C THR A 100 8.64 0.51 19.24
N GLY A 101 8.14 1.74 19.18
CA GLY A 101 8.89 2.96 18.85
C GLY A 101 9.42 3.00 17.41
N LYS A 102 9.01 2.07 16.54
CA LYS A 102 9.50 1.98 15.16
C LYS A 102 8.47 2.54 14.19
N GLU A 103 8.94 3.36 13.25
CA GLU A 103 8.09 3.87 12.17
C GLU A 103 7.81 2.75 11.15
N PRO A 104 6.53 2.36 10.93
CA PRO A 104 6.18 1.24 10.06
C PRO A 104 6.06 1.63 8.58
N LEU A 105 5.97 2.94 8.28
CA LEU A 105 5.82 3.44 6.92
C LEU A 105 7.05 4.23 6.53
N THR A 106 7.58 3.95 5.34
CA THR A 106 8.71 4.69 4.80
C THR A 106 8.23 5.99 4.13
N TYR A 107 9.19 6.86 3.80
CA TYR A 107 8.94 8.01 2.95
C TYR A 107 8.33 7.63 1.60
N TYR A 108 8.74 6.49 1.04
CA TYR A 108 8.20 5.97 -0.22
C TYR A 108 6.72 5.60 -0.09
N ASP A 109 6.33 4.86 0.96
CA ASP A 109 4.94 4.45 1.19
C ASP A 109 3.99 5.65 1.35
N MET A 110 4.46 6.67 2.09
CA MET A 110 3.68 7.90 2.30
C MET A 110 3.47 8.66 0.99
N ASN A 111 4.51 8.78 0.16
CA ASN A 111 4.40 9.44 -1.15
C ASN A 111 3.48 8.67 -2.11
N LEU A 112 3.59 7.34 -2.12
CA LEU A 112 2.76 6.50 -2.98
C LEU A 112 1.28 6.69 -2.66
N SER A 113 0.94 6.71 -1.37
CA SER A 113 -0.43 6.97 -0.93
C SER A 113 -0.88 8.40 -1.28
N ALA A 114 0.00 9.41 -1.15
CA ALA A 114 -0.32 10.78 -1.53
C ALA A 114 -0.57 10.93 -3.05
N GLN A 115 0.15 10.17 -3.88
CA GLN A 115 -0.06 10.10 -5.32
C GLN A 115 -1.37 9.40 -5.67
N ASP A 116 -1.66 8.27 -5.02
CA ASP A 116 -2.92 7.55 -5.19
C ASP A 116 -4.10 8.46 -4.80
N HIS A 117 -4.04 9.15 -3.66
CA HIS A 117 -5.11 10.07 -3.25
C HIS A 117 -5.31 11.24 -4.21
N GLN A 118 -4.24 11.82 -4.74
CA GLN A 118 -4.35 12.85 -5.78
C GLN A 118 -4.99 12.30 -7.05
N THR A 119 -4.58 11.12 -7.49
CA THR A 119 -5.07 10.48 -8.70
C THR A 119 -6.54 10.08 -8.59
N TYR A 120 -6.94 9.57 -7.43
CA TYR A 120 -8.25 8.95 -7.27
C TYR A 120 -9.30 9.87 -6.64
N PHE A 121 -8.91 10.79 -5.75
CA PHE A 121 -9.86 11.56 -4.93
C PHE A 121 -9.95 13.04 -5.31
N THR A 122 -9.31 13.46 -6.40
CA THR A 122 -9.35 14.86 -6.85
C THR A 122 -9.72 14.95 -8.33
N CYS A 123 -10.35 16.04 -8.74
CA CYS A 123 -10.64 16.37 -10.13
C CYS A 123 -10.74 17.89 -10.34
N GLU A 124 -10.76 18.37 -11.58
CA GLU A 124 -10.84 19.81 -11.88
C GLU A 124 -12.14 20.47 -11.38
N ALA A 125 -13.21 19.69 -11.24
CA ALA A 125 -14.52 20.15 -10.73
C ALA A 125 -14.51 20.50 -9.23
N ASP A 126 -13.40 20.25 -8.54
CA ASP A 126 -13.20 20.58 -7.13
C ASP A 126 -12.76 22.04 -6.90
N THR A 127 -12.31 22.73 -7.96
CA THR A 127 -11.85 24.13 -7.88
C THR A 127 -12.93 25.06 -7.33
N GLY A 128 -12.57 25.90 -6.36
CA GLY A 128 -13.50 26.85 -5.73
C GLY A 128 -14.40 26.22 -4.66
N LYS A 129 -14.23 24.93 -4.35
CA LYS A 129 -14.91 24.27 -3.23
C LYS A 129 -13.94 24.15 -2.05
N PRO A 130 -14.19 24.88 -0.94
CA PRO A 130 -13.21 25.03 0.13
C PRO A 130 -12.84 23.69 0.79
N GLU A 131 -13.78 22.75 0.94
CA GLU A 131 -13.50 21.44 1.52
C GLU A 131 -12.51 20.63 0.68
N TYR A 132 -12.59 20.71 -0.64
CA TYR A 132 -11.70 19.95 -1.52
C TYR A 132 -10.33 20.61 -1.65
N GLU A 133 -10.25 21.93 -1.62
CA GLU A 133 -8.98 22.67 -1.56
C GLU A 133 -8.19 22.32 -0.29
N ILE A 134 -8.86 22.28 0.86
CA ILE A 134 -8.26 21.82 2.12
C ILE A 134 -7.78 20.37 1.99
N MET A 135 -8.61 19.49 1.45
CA MET A 135 -8.26 18.07 1.31
C MET A 135 -7.09 17.83 0.35
N GLN A 136 -6.97 18.61 -0.74
CA GLN A 136 -5.81 18.54 -1.65
C GLN A 136 -4.49 18.81 -0.92
N MET A 137 -4.49 19.75 0.03
CA MET A 137 -3.34 20.00 0.89
C MET A 137 -3.15 18.87 1.92
N ALA A 138 -4.23 18.40 2.55
CA ALA A 138 -4.20 17.35 3.56
C ALA A 138 -3.64 16.02 3.04
N TRP A 139 -3.84 15.69 1.76
CA TRP A 139 -3.28 14.47 1.17
C TRP A 139 -1.77 14.50 0.95
N ARG A 140 -1.19 15.70 0.87
CA ARG A 140 0.26 15.93 0.68
C ARG A 140 0.99 16.21 1.99
N GLU A 141 0.25 16.60 3.02
CA GLU A 141 0.78 16.83 4.35
C GLU A 141 1.39 15.53 4.91
N ARG A 142 2.51 15.65 5.61
CA ARG A 142 3.25 14.52 6.17
C ARG A 142 2.94 14.30 7.64
N ASN A 143 2.67 15.38 8.36
CA ASN A 143 2.36 15.30 9.78
C ASN A 143 0.92 14.77 9.97
N PRO A 144 0.72 13.60 10.63
CA PRO A 144 -0.61 13.01 10.79
C PRO A 144 -1.59 13.93 11.54
N GLN A 145 -1.13 14.67 12.56
CA GLN A 145 -1.98 15.57 13.33
C GLN A 145 -2.46 16.76 12.48
N SER A 146 -1.58 17.31 11.65
CA SER A 146 -1.95 18.36 10.69
C SER A 146 -2.98 17.86 9.67
N ARG A 147 -2.87 16.60 9.21
CA ARG A 147 -3.84 15.99 8.30
C ARG A 147 -5.21 15.80 8.94
N ILE A 148 -5.24 15.27 10.16
CA ILE A 148 -6.47 15.09 10.93
C ILE A 148 -7.16 16.44 11.15
N LYS A 149 -6.40 17.47 11.56
CA LYS A 149 -6.92 18.83 11.73
C LYS A 149 -7.50 19.39 10.42
N ALA A 150 -6.81 19.19 9.30
CA ALA A 150 -7.29 19.63 7.99
C ALA A 150 -8.58 18.92 7.58
N ALA A 151 -8.70 17.61 7.81
CA ALA A 151 -9.92 16.87 7.52
C ALA A 151 -11.11 17.34 8.37
N HIS A 152 -10.92 17.60 9.66
CA HIS A 152 -11.96 18.22 10.50
C HIS A 152 -12.35 19.61 9.97
N ASN A 153 -11.39 20.44 9.55
CA ASN A 153 -11.68 21.74 8.96
C ASN A 153 -12.45 21.63 7.63
N ALA A 154 -12.15 20.63 6.79
CA ALA A 154 -12.92 20.36 5.58
C ALA A 154 -14.38 19.98 5.89
N LEU A 155 -14.61 19.19 6.96
CA LEU A 155 -15.96 18.84 7.41
C LEU A 155 -16.74 20.02 7.98
N GLU A 156 -16.06 21.01 8.59
CA GLU A 156 -16.70 22.28 8.99
C GLU A 156 -17.22 23.07 7.77
N LYS A 157 -16.57 22.95 6.60
CA LYS A 157 -17.03 23.57 5.35
C LYS A 157 -18.15 22.79 4.69
N ASN A 158 -18.03 21.47 4.67
CA ASN A 158 -19.03 20.57 4.12
C ASN A 158 -19.09 19.27 4.94
N PRO A 159 -20.14 19.10 5.77
CA PRO A 159 -20.31 17.89 6.58
C PRO A 159 -20.44 16.59 5.78
N GLU A 160 -20.73 16.67 4.48
CA GLU A 160 -20.84 15.52 3.57
C GLU A 160 -19.55 15.31 2.74
N CYS A 161 -18.41 15.87 3.18
CA CYS A 161 -17.12 15.66 2.53
C CYS A 161 -16.60 14.23 2.77
N ALA A 162 -16.93 13.31 1.86
CA ALA A 162 -16.56 11.90 1.98
C ALA A 162 -15.04 11.67 2.05
N THR A 163 -14.24 12.44 1.32
CA THR A 163 -12.77 12.32 1.32
C THR A 163 -12.16 12.73 2.65
N ALA A 164 -12.74 13.72 3.35
CA ALA A 164 -12.34 14.08 4.70
C ALA A 164 -12.66 12.95 5.70
N MET A 165 -13.86 12.37 5.62
CA MET A 165 -14.23 11.21 6.46
C MET A 165 -13.31 9.99 6.21
N VAL A 166 -12.92 9.75 4.96
CA VAL A 166 -11.92 8.72 4.61
C VAL A 166 -10.59 9.00 5.31
N LEU A 167 -10.10 10.25 5.30
CA LEU A 167 -8.85 10.59 6.00
C LEU A 167 -8.95 10.31 7.50
N LEU A 168 -10.05 10.71 8.14
CA LEU A 168 -10.25 10.44 9.58
C LEU A 168 -10.31 8.92 9.86
N ALA A 169 -11.00 8.15 9.01
CA ALA A 169 -11.05 6.70 9.14
C ALA A 169 -9.69 6.02 9.00
N GLU A 170 -8.81 6.58 8.16
CA GLU A 170 -7.43 6.11 7.97
C GLU A 170 -6.50 6.50 9.12
N GLU A 171 -6.53 7.77 9.55
CA GLU A 171 -5.48 8.35 10.42
C GLU A 171 -5.90 8.49 11.89
N GLU A 172 -7.16 8.83 12.17
CA GLU A 172 -7.63 9.17 13.51
C GLU A 172 -8.16 7.95 14.28
N ALA A 173 -8.77 7.00 13.56
CA ALA A 173 -9.30 5.79 14.16
C ALA A 173 -8.21 4.95 14.83
N THR A 174 -8.40 4.60 16.10
CA THR A 174 -7.43 3.82 16.88
C THR A 174 -7.75 2.32 16.89
N THR A 175 -8.95 1.94 16.46
CA THR A 175 -9.38 0.54 16.34
C THR A 175 -10.05 0.26 15.01
N VAL A 176 -10.04 -1.00 14.57
CA VAL A 176 -10.74 -1.42 13.34
C VAL A 176 -12.26 -1.16 13.45
N LEU A 177 -12.83 -1.22 14.65
CA LEU A 177 -14.23 -0.91 14.88
C LEU A 177 -14.53 0.59 14.64
N GLU A 178 -13.64 1.47 15.08
CA GLU A 178 -13.73 2.91 14.78
C GLU A 178 -13.54 3.20 13.30
N CYS A 179 -12.59 2.53 12.63
CA CYS A 179 -12.43 2.61 11.19
C CYS A 179 -13.74 2.25 10.49
N GLU A 180 -14.36 1.12 10.83
CA GLU A 180 -15.62 0.68 10.23
C GLU A 180 -16.73 1.72 10.42
N LYS A 181 -16.86 2.30 11.62
CA LYS A 181 -17.85 3.34 11.92
C LYS A 181 -17.66 4.57 11.03
N LEU A 182 -16.43 5.07 10.91
CA LEU A 182 -16.12 6.24 10.09
C LEU A 182 -16.29 5.94 8.59
N PHE A 183 -15.87 4.76 8.12
CA PHE A 183 -16.09 4.36 6.72
C PHE A 183 -17.58 4.19 6.38
N LYS A 184 -18.42 3.76 7.33
CA LYS A 184 -19.89 3.72 7.11
C LYS A 184 -20.48 5.13 6.96
N GLN A 185 -19.97 6.11 7.70
CA GLN A 185 -20.35 7.52 7.51
C GLN A 185 -19.89 8.03 6.14
N ALA A 186 -18.62 7.78 5.80
CA ALA A 186 -18.06 8.14 4.50
C ALA A 186 -18.84 7.51 3.35
N TYR A 187 -19.26 6.25 3.49
CA TYR A 187 -20.05 5.52 2.49
C TYR A 187 -21.36 6.23 2.19
N LYS A 188 -22.08 6.66 3.22
CA LYS A 188 -23.36 7.36 3.06
C LYS A 188 -23.19 8.67 2.27
N ALA A 189 -22.17 9.47 2.62
CA ALA A 189 -21.86 10.70 1.91
C ALA A 189 -21.41 10.44 0.46
N ALA A 190 -20.54 9.46 0.25
CA ALA A 190 -20.02 9.08 -1.06
C ALA A 190 -21.11 8.52 -2.00
N GLU A 191 -22.04 7.72 -1.48
CA GLU A 191 -23.17 7.19 -2.25
C GLU A 191 -24.09 8.32 -2.75
N GLY A 192 -24.32 9.34 -1.90
CA GLY A 192 -25.06 10.53 -2.28
C GLY A 192 -24.39 11.31 -3.41
N SER A 193 -23.08 11.53 -3.32
CA SER A 193 -22.29 12.22 -4.35
C SER A 193 -22.24 11.42 -5.66
N TYR A 194 -21.97 10.12 -5.58
CA TYR A 194 -21.95 9.21 -6.74
C TYR A 194 -23.27 9.19 -7.49
N ARG A 195 -24.41 9.09 -6.78
CA ARG A 195 -25.74 9.10 -7.42
C ARG A 195 -25.99 10.42 -8.16
N LYS A 196 -25.59 11.55 -7.57
CA LYS A 196 -25.73 12.87 -8.20
C LYS A 196 -24.89 12.96 -9.46
N SER A 197 -23.60 12.65 -9.39
CA SER A 197 -22.69 12.76 -10.53
C SER A 197 -22.99 11.73 -11.63
N GLN A 198 -23.53 10.55 -11.29
CA GLN A 198 -23.96 9.56 -12.28
C GLN A 198 -25.04 10.11 -13.22
N SER A 199 -25.93 10.97 -12.71
CA SER A 199 -27.01 11.56 -13.52
C SER A 199 -26.52 12.62 -14.51
N THR A 200 -25.38 13.26 -14.23
CA THR A 200 -24.82 14.36 -15.04
C THR A 200 -23.57 13.96 -15.82
N GLN A 201 -23.08 12.72 -15.66
CA GLN A 201 -21.76 12.30 -16.14
C GLN A 201 -21.52 12.59 -17.63
N HIS A 202 -22.53 12.47 -18.50
CA HIS A 202 -22.37 12.65 -19.95
C HIS A 202 -22.53 14.09 -20.45
N GLN A 203 -22.67 15.08 -19.54
CA GLN A 203 -22.94 16.46 -19.95
C GLN A 203 -21.70 17.16 -20.51
N ASN A 204 -20.52 16.93 -19.92
CA ASN A 204 -19.24 17.51 -20.34
C ASN A 204 -18.08 16.80 -19.61
N SER A 205 -16.85 17.07 -20.04
CA SER A 205 -15.63 16.48 -19.47
C SER A 205 -15.50 16.70 -17.97
N THR A 206 -15.90 17.86 -17.45
CA THR A 206 -15.85 18.16 -16.02
C THR A 206 -16.82 17.28 -15.22
N GLN A 207 -18.01 16.98 -15.73
CA GLN A 207 -18.95 16.05 -15.09
C GLN A 207 -18.47 14.60 -15.19
N GLU A 208 -17.81 14.21 -16.29
CA GLU A 208 -17.17 12.89 -16.40
C GLU A 208 -16.06 12.73 -15.36
N ALA A 209 -15.20 13.74 -15.18
CA ALA A 209 -14.14 13.75 -14.17
C ALA A 209 -14.71 13.70 -12.75
N LEU A 210 -15.75 14.50 -12.47
CA LEU A 210 -16.46 14.50 -11.19
C LEU A 210 -17.03 13.12 -10.86
N HIS A 211 -17.70 12.47 -11.83
CA HIS A 211 -18.27 11.13 -11.68
C HIS A 211 -17.21 10.07 -11.45
N ARG A 212 -16.11 10.11 -12.22
CA ARG A 212 -14.96 9.21 -12.03
C ARG A 212 -14.38 9.34 -10.63
N ARG A 213 -14.17 10.56 -10.15
CA ARG A 213 -13.65 10.83 -8.80
C ARG A 213 -14.62 10.37 -7.71
N ASP A 214 -15.94 10.55 -7.85
CA ASP A 214 -16.92 10.00 -6.90
C ASP A 214 -16.95 8.48 -6.90
N MET A 215 -16.90 7.85 -8.08
CA MET A 215 -16.83 6.40 -8.21
C MET A 215 -15.56 5.87 -7.51
N ASN A 216 -14.43 6.54 -7.70
CA ASN A 216 -13.17 6.16 -7.07
C ASN A 216 -13.24 6.19 -5.55
N VAL A 217 -13.77 7.27 -4.98
CA VAL A 217 -13.96 7.41 -3.53
C VAL A 217 -14.91 6.31 -3.02
N LEU A 218 -16.01 6.05 -3.71
CA LEU A 218 -16.98 5.03 -3.32
C LEU A 218 -16.38 3.61 -3.32
N VAL A 219 -15.65 3.25 -4.38
CA VAL A 219 -14.98 1.94 -4.49
C VAL A 219 -13.92 1.79 -3.41
N TYR A 220 -13.13 2.84 -3.13
CA TYR A 220 -12.15 2.83 -2.06
C TYR A 220 -12.81 2.56 -0.70
N ILE A 221 -13.88 3.28 -0.37
CA ILE A 221 -14.60 3.10 0.90
C ILE A 221 -15.16 1.67 1.02
N LYS A 222 -15.82 1.16 -0.02
CA LYS A 222 -16.34 -0.21 -0.04
C LYS A 222 -15.22 -1.24 0.17
N ARG A 223 -14.04 -1.04 -0.44
CA ARG A 223 -12.87 -1.90 -0.22
C ARG A 223 -12.41 -1.84 1.24
N ARG A 224 -12.27 -0.65 1.83
CA ARG A 224 -11.85 -0.49 3.23
C ARG A 224 -12.87 -1.08 4.21
N LEU A 225 -14.17 -0.98 3.92
CA LEU A 225 -15.21 -1.68 4.69
C LEU A 225 -15.06 -3.20 4.62
N ALA A 226 -14.76 -3.77 3.43
CA ALA A 226 -14.50 -5.20 3.31
C ALA A 226 -13.27 -5.64 4.13
N MET A 227 -12.21 -4.82 4.15
CA MET A 227 -11.05 -5.05 5.01
C MET A 227 -11.41 -4.99 6.50
N CYS A 228 -12.26 -4.05 6.92
CA CYS A 228 -12.78 -3.99 8.30
C CYS A 228 -13.57 -5.26 8.63
N SER A 229 -14.48 -5.71 7.76
CA SER A 229 -15.26 -6.93 7.97
C SER A 229 -14.36 -8.15 8.16
N ARG A 230 -13.30 -8.32 7.34
CA ARG A 230 -12.32 -9.40 7.50
C ARG A 230 -11.64 -9.35 8.87
N LYS A 231 -11.07 -8.20 9.22
CA LYS A 231 -10.33 -8.00 10.48
C LYS A 231 -11.21 -8.14 11.72
N LEU A 232 -12.52 -7.95 11.60
CA LEU A 232 -13.52 -8.17 12.65
C LEU A 232 -14.07 -9.61 12.66
N GLY A 233 -13.45 -10.54 11.93
CA GLY A 233 -13.83 -11.96 11.90
C GLY A 233 -15.04 -12.29 11.01
N ARG A 234 -15.58 -11.31 10.28
CA ARG A 234 -16.68 -11.50 9.31
C ARG A 234 -16.10 -11.82 7.93
N THR A 235 -15.24 -12.82 7.87
CA THR A 235 -14.41 -13.15 6.69
C THR A 235 -15.26 -13.54 5.48
N ARG A 236 -16.37 -14.28 5.68
CA ARG A 236 -17.31 -14.61 4.59
C ARG A 236 -17.99 -13.38 3.99
N GLU A 237 -18.34 -12.40 4.83
CA GLU A 237 -18.91 -11.12 4.38
C GLU A 237 -17.88 -10.35 3.56
N ALA A 238 -16.64 -10.26 4.03
CA ALA A 238 -15.54 -9.62 3.32
C ALA A 238 -15.30 -10.22 1.93
N VAL A 239 -15.26 -11.56 1.81
CA VAL A 239 -15.13 -12.26 0.51
C VAL A 239 -16.26 -11.87 -0.44
N LYS A 240 -17.51 -11.83 0.05
CA LYS A 240 -18.66 -11.42 -0.77
C LYS A 240 -18.47 -9.98 -1.27
N MET A 241 -18.17 -9.05 -0.37
CA MET A 241 -17.98 -7.63 -0.72
C MET A 241 -16.86 -7.44 -1.76
N MET A 242 -15.73 -8.13 -1.62
CA MET A 242 -14.61 -8.03 -2.57
C MET A 242 -14.95 -8.65 -3.93
N ARG A 243 -15.68 -9.77 -3.97
CA ARG A 243 -16.17 -10.36 -5.23
C ARG A 243 -17.14 -9.44 -5.95
N ASP A 244 -18.05 -8.80 -5.22
CA ASP A 244 -19.01 -7.85 -5.79
C ASP A 244 -18.28 -6.62 -6.35
N LEU A 245 -17.30 -6.08 -5.63
CA LEU A 245 -16.45 -4.99 -6.12
C LEU A 245 -15.67 -5.32 -7.40
N LEU A 246 -15.09 -6.52 -7.50
CA LEU A 246 -14.36 -6.96 -8.70
C LEU A 246 -15.28 -7.12 -9.93
N LYS A 247 -16.59 -7.31 -9.73
CA LYS A 247 -17.58 -7.34 -10.82
C LYS A 247 -18.01 -5.93 -11.22
N GLU A 248 -18.24 -5.06 -10.24
CA GLU A 248 -18.71 -3.68 -10.44
C GLU A 248 -17.62 -2.75 -11.00
N SER A 249 -16.34 -3.03 -10.73
CA SER A 249 -15.24 -2.09 -11.02
C SER A 249 -13.98 -2.80 -11.52
N PRO A 250 -14.04 -3.48 -12.68
CA PRO A 250 -12.93 -4.30 -13.19
C PRO A 250 -11.67 -3.51 -13.58
N VAL A 251 -11.77 -2.19 -13.79
CA VAL A 251 -10.67 -1.33 -14.26
C VAL A 251 -9.91 -0.66 -13.10
N MET A 252 -10.43 -0.75 -11.88
CA MET A 252 -9.93 0.02 -10.73
C MET A 252 -8.84 -0.73 -9.97
N ASN A 253 -7.59 -0.30 -10.11
CA ASN A 253 -6.45 -0.95 -9.47
C ASN A 253 -6.25 -0.49 -8.01
N PHE A 254 -7.19 -0.85 -7.13
CA PHE A 254 -7.01 -0.76 -5.68
C PHE A 254 -6.49 -2.06 -5.07
N ASN A 255 -5.92 -2.97 -5.87
CA ASN A 255 -5.48 -4.29 -5.41
C ASN A 255 -6.58 -5.08 -4.66
N ILE A 256 -7.84 -4.96 -5.10
CA ILE A 256 -8.99 -5.64 -4.45
C ILE A 256 -8.80 -7.17 -4.50
N HIS A 257 -8.15 -7.68 -5.55
CA HIS A 257 -7.83 -9.09 -5.70
C HIS A 257 -6.84 -9.59 -4.64
N GLU A 258 -5.84 -8.78 -4.23
CA GLU A 258 -4.91 -9.14 -3.14
C GLU A 258 -5.67 -9.32 -1.81
N ASN A 259 -6.58 -8.39 -1.49
CA ASN A 259 -7.40 -8.51 -0.28
C ASN A 259 -8.36 -9.70 -0.33
N LEU A 260 -8.88 -10.04 -1.53
CA LEU A 260 -9.69 -11.22 -1.73
C LEU A 260 -8.87 -12.50 -1.48
N ILE A 261 -7.64 -12.56 -1.99
CA ILE A 261 -6.72 -13.68 -1.76
C ILE A 261 -6.48 -13.85 -0.25
N GLU A 262 -6.19 -12.78 0.49
CA GLU A 262 -6.02 -12.83 1.95
C GLU A 262 -7.25 -13.44 2.65
N ALA A 263 -8.45 -12.97 2.30
CA ALA A 263 -9.68 -13.45 2.92
C ALA A 263 -9.99 -14.92 2.57
N LEU A 264 -9.67 -15.35 1.34
CA LEU A 264 -9.86 -16.74 0.92
C LEU A 264 -8.85 -17.69 1.56
N LEU A 265 -7.59 -17.25 1.74
CA LEU A 265 -6.57 -18.00 2.46
C LEU A 265 -6.96 -18.22 3.93
N GLU A 266 -7.52 -17.19 4.56
CA GLU A 266 -8.04 -17.27 5.94
C GLU A 266 -9.20 -18.28 6.08
N LEU A 267 -10.01 -18.43 5.03
CA LEU A 267 -11.07 -19.46 4.94
C LEU A 267 -10.57 -20.82 4.46
N GLN A 268 -9.28 -20.98 4.16
CA GLN A 268 -8.68 -22.19 3.57
C GLN A 268 -9.34 -22.58 2.22
N ALA A 269 -9.88 -21.60 1.50
CA ALA A 269 -10.53 -21.80 0.20
C ALA A 269 -9.49 -21.84 -0.93
N TYR A 270 -8.55 -22.78 -0.88
CA TYR A 270 -7.38 -22.80 -1.78
C TYR A 270 -7.72 -22.90 -3.27
N ALA A 271 -8.81 -23.60 -3.62
CA ALA A 271 -9.28 -23.68 -5.00
C ALA A 271 -9.73 -22.29 -5.52
N ASP A 272 -10.41 -21.51 -4.68
CA ASP A 272 -10.82 -20.15 -5.02
C ASP A 272 -9.61 -19.21 -5.12
N VAL A 273 -8.59 -19.39 -4.27
CA VAL A 273 -7.34 -18.62 -4.35
C VAL A 273 -6.66 -18.86 -5.71
N GLN A 274 -6.52 -20.12 -6.12
CA GLN A 274 -5.94 -20.49 -7.41
C GLN A 274 -6.73 -19.88 -8.58
N ALA A 275 -8.07 -19.87 -8.49
CA ALA A 275 -8.92 -19.26 -9.51
C ALA A 275 -8.74 -17.73 -9.60
N VAL A 276 -8.51 -17.05 -8.47
CA VAL A 276 -8.20 -15.62 -8.46
C VAL A 276 -6.81 -15.37 -9.03
N LEU A 277 -5.78 -16.11 -8.61
CA LEU A 277 -4.41 -15.97 -9.13
C LEU A 277 -4.38 -16.18 -10.65
N ALA A 278 -4.97 -17.27 -11.17
CA ALA A 278 -5.02 -17.54 -12.61
C ALA A 278 -5.73 -16.45 -13.44
N ARG A 279 -6.54 -15.60 -12.82
CA ARG A 279 -7.21 -14.48 -13.48
C ARG A 279 -6.39 -13.18 -13.47
N PHE A 280 -5.49 -13.02 -12.50
CA PHE A 280 -4.76 -11.77 -12.24
C PHE A 280 -3.23 -11.91 -12.34
N ASP A 281 -2.70 -13.11 -12.60
CA ASP A 281 -1.31 -13.38 -13.04
C ASP A 281 -1.02 -12.81 -14.44
#